data_AF-A0A2A2SJD1-F1
#
_entry.id   AF-A0A2A2SJD1-F1
#
_cell.length_a   1.000
_cell.length_b   1.000
_cell.length_c   1.000
_cell.angle_alpha   90.00
_cell.angle_beta   90.00
_cell.angle_gamma   90.00
#
_symmetry.space_group_name_H-M   'P 1'
#
loop_
_entity.id
_entity.type
_entity.pdbx_description
1 polymer ?
#
loop_
_entity_poly.entity_id
_entity_poly.type
_entity_poly.pdbx_seq_one_letter_code
_entity_poly.pdbx_strand_id
1 'polypeptide(L)'
;MATAAPTTNGSGHKPGDGRPVAVKLSDESVPELVGRLVDDTRGLVAAEVELYKAKLSERVAAYKGAAIFFAAAGVLALLAGIGLVVGLIMTLATLIGPGFATAAVVIVLLTIAGVLAMIGRGKLAPPKTGAKTGAPR
;
A
#
# COMPACT_ATOMS: atom_id res chain seq x y z
N MET A 1 -16.18 62.05 -4.69
CA MET A 1 -14.72 62.27 -4.68
C MET A 1 -14.17 61.78 -5.99
N ALA A 2 -13.46 62.66 -6.68
CA ALA A 2 -12.99 62.53 -8.06
C ALA A 2 -11.75 61.63 -8.20
N THR A 3 -11.38 61.40 -9.48
CA THR A 3 -10.08 60.95 -10.03
C THR A 3 -10.07 59.51 -10.55
N ALA A 4 -9.59 59.14 -11.72
CA ALA A 4 -9.28 59.79 -12.99
C ALA A 4 -9.16 58.64 -14.00
N ALA A 5 -9.66 58.83 -15.22
CA ALA A 5 -9.59 57.83 -16.29
C ALA A 5 -8.15 57.69 -16.83
N PRO A 6 -7.72 56.48 -17.23
CA PRO A 6 -6.60 56.35 -18.15
C PRO A 6 -7.08 56.53 -19.59
N THR A 7 -6.25 57.25 -20.33
CA THR A 7 -6.46 57.79 -21.66
C THR A 7 -6.40 56.68 -22.72
N THR A 8 -7.33 56.74 -23.68
CA THR A 8 -7.29 55.90 -24.88
C THR A 8 -6.28 56.50 -25.85
N ASN A 9 -5.03 56.02 -25.82
CA ASN A 9 -4.03 56.36 -26.82
C ASN A 9 -4.17 55.42 -28.03
N GLY A 10 -4.34 56.01 -29.20
CA GLY A 10 -4.66 55.30 -30.44
C GLY A 10 -3.47 54.57 -31.07
N SER A 11 -3.80 53.59 -31.91
CA SER A 11 -3.01 53.28 -33.10
C SER A 11 -3.89 52.56 -34.10
N GLY A 12 -3.86 53.05 -35.35
CA GLY A 12 -4.74 52.63 -36.43
C GLY A 12 -4.57 51.15 -36.78
N HIS A 13 -5.69 50.45 -36.84
CA HIS A 13 -5.78 49.13 -37.45
C HIS A 13 -5.69 49.30 -38.98
N LYS A 14 -4.46 49.28 -39.53
CA LYS A 14 -4.22 49.12 -40.97
C LYS A 14 -4.70 47.73 -41.39
N PRO A 15 -5.62 47.62 -42.36
CA PRO A 15 -5.97 46.34 -42.94
C PRO A 15 -4.87 45.93 -43.92
N GLY A 16 -4.33 44.73 -43.74
CA GLY A 16 -3.41 44.10 -44.69
C GLY A 16 -1.97 44.07 -44.21
N ASP A 17 -1.64 43.03 -43.46
CA ASP A 17 -0.34 42.38 -43.59
C ASP A 17 -0.64 40.89 -43.75
N GLY A 18 -0.72 40.44 -45.01
CA GLY A 18 -0.62 39.04 -45.39
C GLY A 18 0.80 38.50 -45.16
N ARG A 19 1.47 38.97 -44.10
CA ARG A 19 2.71 38.38 -43.66
C ARG A 19 2.35 36.97 -43.20
N PRO A 20 2.89 35.92 -43.83
CA PRO A 20 2.72 34.59 -43.29
C PRO A 20 3.15 34.70 -41.83
N VAL A 21 2.21 34.42 -40.92
CA VAL A 21 2.54 34.16 -39.53
C VAL A 21 3.37 32.90 -39.62
N ALA A 22 4.67 33.08 -39.82
CA ALA A 22 5.64 32.03 -39.79
C ALA A 22 5.61 31.55 -38.35
N VAL A 23 4.69 30.62 -38.08
CA VAL A 23 4.85 29.69 -36.97
C VAL A 23 6.20 29.07 -37.27
N LYS A 24 7.23 29.57 -36.57
CA LYS A 24 8.59 29.07 -36.65
C LYS A 24 8.54 27.68 -36.02
N LEU A 25 8.03 26.73 -36.78
CA LEU A 25 7.96 25.29 -36.49
C LEU A 25 9.35 24.64 -36.62
N SER A 26 10.37 25.43 -36.97
CA SER A 26 11.74 25.02 -37.13
C SER A 26 12.56 25.53 -35.95
N ASP A 27 12.65 24.68 -34.91
CA ASP A 27 13.92 24.21 -34.31
C ASP A 27 13.77 23.69 -32.87
N GLU A 28 12.55 23.51 -32.34
CA GLU A 28 12.43 22.52 -31.25
C GLU A 28 12.47 21.13 -31.88
N SER A 29 13.66 20.56 -31.84
CA SER A 29 13.96 19.30 -32.51
C SER A 29 13.09 18.17 -31.92
N VAL A 30 12.64 17.21 -32.75
CA VAL A 30 11.93 16.00 -32.28
C VAL A 30 12.59 15.34 -31.07
N PRO A 31 13.94 15.29 -30.95
CA PRO A 31 14.64 14.87 -29.74
C PRO A 31 14.29 15.64 -28.45
N GLU A 32 14.01 16.95 -28.54
CA GLU A 32 13.77 17.84 -27.41
C GLU A 32 12.35 17.67 -26.83
N LEU A 33 11.36 17.46 -27.70
CA LEU A 33 9.99 17.09 -27.30
C LEU A 33 9.94 15.71 -26.61
N VAL A 34 10.73 14.75 -27.13
CA VAL A 34 10.86 13.43 -26.51
C VAL A 34 11.56 13.53 -25.16
N GLY A 35 12.59 14.37 -25.03
CA GLY A 35 13.26 14.65 -23.76
C GLY A 35 12.30 15.18 -22.68
N ARG A 36 11.49 16.19 -23.01
CA ARG A 36 10.47 16.75 -22.09
C ARG A 36 9.40 15.73 -21.69
N LEU A 37 8.91 14.91 -22.63
CA LEU A 37 7.93 13.86 -22.34
C LEU A 37 8.49 12.75 -21.42
N VAL A 38 9.77 12.39 -21.59
CA VAL A 38 10.46 11.44 -20.71
C VAL A 38 10.62 12.01 -19.30
N ASP A 39 10.95 13.29 -19.18
CA ASP A 39 11.07 13.96 -17.88
C ASP A 39 9.71 14.10 -17.18
N ASP A 40 8.65 14.44 -17.92
CA ASP A 40 7.27 14.47 -17.39
C ASP A 40 6.79 13.08 -16.93
N THR A 41 7.12 12.03 -17.69
CA THR A 41 6.77 10.64 -17.33
C THR A 41 7.52 10.19 -16.08
N ARG A 42 8.80 10.55 -15.94
CA ARG A 42 9.58 10.30 -14.71
C ARG A 42 8.97 11.00 -13.50
N GLY A 43 8.49 12.23 -13.67
CA GLY A 43 7.75 12.96 -12.65
C GLY A 43 6.47 12.27 -12.22
N LEU A 44 5.68 11.78 -13.19
CA LEU A 44 4.44 11.03 -12.92
C LEU A 44 4.70 9.75 -12.13
N VAL A 45 5.70 8.97 -12.53
CA VAL A 45 6.08 7.73 -11.85
C VAL A 45 6.55 8.02 -10.41
N ALA A 46 7.34 9.08 -10.21
CA ALA A 46 7.76 9.49 -8.87
C ALA A 46 6.56 9.85 -7.98
N ALA A 47 5.58 10.58 -8.52
CA ALA A 47 4.37 10.96 -7.81
C ALA A 47 3.49 9.74 -7.45
N GLU A 48 3.35 8.76 -8.34
CA GLU A 48 2.63 7.53 -8.03
C GLU A 48 3.32 6.72 -6.92
N VAL A 49 4.65 6.62 -6.96
CA VAL A 49 5.43 5.96 -5.90
C VAL A 49 5.24 6.66 -4.56
N GLU A 50 5.26 7.99 -4.54
CA GLU A 50 5.03 8.78 -3.34
C GLU A 50 3.61 8.59 -2.79
N LEU A 51 2.61 8.56 -3.67
CA LEU A 51 1.22 8.28 -3.32
C LEU A 51 1.05 6.87 -2.74
N TYR A 52 1.68 5.85 -3.34
CA TYR A 52 1.70 4.49 -2.81
C TYR A 52 2.34 4.43 -1.42
N LYS A 53 3.47 5.12 -1.22
CA LYS A 53 4.13 5.22 0.09
C LYS A 53 3.22 5.89 1.12
N ALA A 54 2.57 7.00 0.77
CA ALA A 54 1.64 7.71 1.65
C ALA A 54 0.47 6.81 2.06
N LYS A 55 -0.20 6.15 1.10
CA LYS A 55 -1.29 5.20 1.38
C LYS A 55 -0.85 4.03 2.27
N LEU A 56 0.34 3.47 2.04
CA LEU A 56 0.90 2.43 2.91
C LEU A 56 1.15 2.95 4.32
N SER A 57 1.76 4.14 4.44
CA SER A 57 2.06 4.75 5.74
C SER A 57 0.79 5.08 6.54
N GLU A 58 -0.27 5.54 5.87
CA GLU A 58 -1.55 5.85 6.50
C GLU A 58 -2.26 4.60 7.00
N ARG A 59 -2.24 3.51 6.22
CA ARG A 59 -2.72 2.19 6.69
C ARG A 59 -1.93 1.72 7.90
N VAL A 60 -0.60 1.78 7.86
CA VAL A 60 0.25 1.36 9.00
C VAL A 60 -0.02 2.23 10.23
N ALA A 61 -0.18 3.54 10.06
CA ALA A 61 -0.49 4.46 11.15
C ALA A 61 -1.83 4.13 11.81
N ALA A 62 -2.86 3.77 11.01
CA ALA A 62 -4.16 3.36 11.52
C ALA A 62 -4.07 2.10 12.40
N TYR A 63 -3.18 1.16 12.09
CA TYR A 63 -3.01 -0.08 12.87
C TYR A 63 -2.01 0.02 14.03
N LYS A 64 -1.19 1.08 14.08
CA LYS A 64 -0.13 1.23 15.09
C LYS A 64 -0.66 1.21 16.52
N GLY A 65 -1.79 1.85 16.78
CA GLY A 65 -2.43 1.82 18.11
C GLY A 65 -2.99 0.43 18.45
N ALA A 66 -3.62 -0.24 17.49
CA ALA A 66 -4.16 -1.58 17.66
C ALA A 66 -3.07 -2.63 17.93
N ALA A 67 -1.88 -2.45 17.36
CA ALA A 67 -0.77 -3.39 17.52
C ALA A 67 -0.37 -3.63 18.99
N ILE A 68 -0.41 -2.59 19.83
CA ILE A 68 -0.07 -2.70 21.26
C ILE A 68 -1.13 -3.55 21.99
N PHE A 69 -2.41 -3.26 21.75
CA PHE A 69 -3.50 -4.05 22.35
C PHE A 69 -3.48 -5.50 21.87
N PHE A 70 -3.23 -5.74 20.58
CA PHE A 70 -3.08 -7.10 20.05
C PHE A 70 -1.87 -7.82 20.62
N ALA A 71 -0.74 -7.13 20.84
CA ALA A 71 0.41 -7.72 21.50
C ALA A 71 0.08 -8.11 22.94
N ALA A 72 -0.53 -7.21 23.71
CA ALA A 72 -0.95 -7.48 25.08
C ALA A 72 -1.98 -8.62 25.14
N ALA A 73 -2.99 -8.60 24.27
CA ALA A 73 -3.99 -9.65 24.14
C ALA A 73 -3.35 -11.00 23.78
N GLY A 74 -2.37 -11.02 22.88
CA GLY A 74 -1.61 -12.23 22.54
C GLY A 74 -0.85 -12.81 23.72
N VAL A 75 -0.20 -11.97 24.52
CA VAL A 75 0.47 -12.39 25.77
C VAL A 75 -0.53 -12.95 26.77
N LEU A 76 -1.65 -12.25 27.00
CA LEU A 76 -2.69 -12.70 27.93
C LEU A 76 -3.33 -14.01 27.46
N ALA A 77 -3.61 -14.15 26.17
CA ALA A 77 -4.13 -15.38 25.57
C ALA A 77 -3.15 -16.54 25.73
N LEU A 78 -1.84 -16.30 25.60
CA LEU A 78 -0.82 -17.31 25.85
C LEU A 78 -0.80 -17.75 27.32
N LEU A 79 -0.83 -16.81 28.27
CA LEU A 79 -0.87 -17.12 29.70
C LEU A 79 -2.14 -17.90 30.08
N ALA A 80 -3.30 -17.44 29.59
CA ALA A 80 -4.57 -18.13 29.79
C ALA A 80 -4.56 -19.53 29.15
N GLY A 81 -3.96 -19.67 27.95
CA GLY A 81 -3.78 -20.95 27.27
C GLY A 81 -2.94 -21.93 28.10
N ILE A 82 -1.81 -21.49 28.64
CA ILE A 82 -0.98 -22.33 29.53
C ILE A 82 -1.79 -22.77 30.75
N GLY A 83 -2.48 -21.83 31.41
CA GLY A 83 -3.33 -22.13 32.56
C GLY A 83 -4.45 -23.12 32.22
N LEU A 84 -5.08 -22.96 31.05
CA LEU A 84 -6.12 -23.85 30.55
C LEU A 84 -5.58 -25.27 30.32
N VAL A 85 -4.40 -25.40 29.69
CA VAL A 85 -3.77 -26.70 29.46
C VAL A 85 -3.45 -27.40 30.78
N VAL A 86 -2.84 -26.68 31.72
CA VAL A 86 -2.54 -27.22 33.06
C VAL A 86 -3.82 -27.63 33.78
N GLY A 87 -4.85 -26.78 33.80
CA GLY A 87 -6.13 -27.07 34.44
C GLY A 87 -6.84 -28.27 33.82
N LEU A 88 -6.80 -28.40 32.48
CA LEU A 88 -7.38 -29.53 31.76
C LEU A 88 -6.65 -30.83 32.11
N ILE A 89 -5.31 -30.80 32.13
CA ILE A 89 -4.50 -31.94 32.55
C ILE A 89 -4.82 -32.33 33.99
N MET A 90 -4.84 -31.38 34.94
CA MET A 90 -5.12 -31.69 36.35
C MET A 90 -6.52 -32.28 36.51
N THR A 91 -7.52 -31.73 35.82
CA THR A 91 -8.89 -32.23 35.87
C THR A 91 -8.97 -33.65 35.32
N LEU A 92 -8.40 -33.89 34.13
CA LEU A 92 -8.47 -35.20 33.47
C LEU A 92 -7.57 -36.24 34.15
N ALA A 93 -6.48 -35.81 34.78
CA ALA A 93 -5.58 -36.69 35.52
C ALA A 93 -6.29 -37.39 36.68
N THR A 94 -7.33 -36.78 37.26
CA THR A 94 -8.14 -37.42 38.32
C THR A 94 -8.98 -38.60 37.80
N LEU A 95 -9.25 -38.67 36.49
CA LEU A 95 -10.07 -39.73 35.87
C LEU A 95 -9.22 -40.84 35.25
N ILE A 96 -8.17 -40.49 34.51
CA ILE A 96 -7.39 -41.43 33.68
C ILE A 96 -5.90 -41.48 34.00
N GLY A 97 -5.47 -40.76 35.05
CA GLY A 97 -4.08 -40.63 35.45
C GLY A 97 -3.30 -39.56 34.66
N PRO A 98 -2.19 -39.05 35.22
CA PRO A 98 -1.49 -37.88 34.69
C PRO A 98 -0.83 -38.13 33.32
N GLY A 99 -0.33 -39.34 33.06
CA GLY A 99 0.30 -39.69 31.79
C GLY A 99 -0.70 -39.68 30.62
N PHE A 100 -1.85 -40.34 30.77
CA PHE A 100 -2.86 -40.38 29.71
C PHE A 100 -3.58 -39.05 29.54
N ALA A 101 -3.79 -38.29 30.62
CA ALA A 101 -4.33 -36.94 30.57
C ALA A 101 -3.46 -35.99 29.75
N THR A 102 -2.15 -35.95 30.04
CA THR A 102 -1.20 -35.12 29.29
C THR A 102 -1.16 -35.50 27.82
N ALA A 103 -1.06 -36.79 27.50
CA ALA A 103 -1.06 -37.28 26.13
C ALA A 103 -2.33 -36.88 25.36
N ALA A 104 -3.51 -37.08 25.97
CA ALA A 104 -4.79 -36.74 25.35
C ALA A 104 -4.90 -35.23 25.03
N VAL A 105 -4.58 -34.37 26.00
CA VAL A 105 -4.64 -32.90 25.81
C VAL A 105 -3.67 -32.44 24.71
N VAL A 106 -2.43 -32.97 24.71
CA VAL A 106 -1.43 -32.62 23.70
C VAL A 106 -1.88 -33.03 22.30
N ILE A 107 -2.42 -34.25 22.14
CA ILE A 107 -2.92 -34.72 20.84
C ILE A 107 -4.04 -33.80 20.31
N VAL A 108 -5.00 -33.41 21.17
CA VAL A 108 -6.09 -32.50 20.77
C VAL A 108 -5.53 -31.16 20.32
N LEU A 109 -4.60 -30.57 21.08
CA LEU A 109 -3.99 -29.28 20.74
C LEU A 109 -3.18 -29.34 19.44
N LEU A 110 -2.41 -30.39 19.23
CA LEU A 110 -1.65 -30.58 17.98
C LEU A 110 -2.58 -30.74 16.78
N THR A 111 -3.72 -31.41 16.97
CA THR A 111 -4.73 -31.55 15.91
C THR A 111 -5.30 -30.19 15.53
N ILE A 112 -5.69 -29.37 16.52
CA ILE A 112 -6.19 -28.01 16.30
C ILE A 112 -5.11 -27.14 15.64
N ALA A 113 -3.87 -27.16 16.16
CA ALA A 113 -2.75 -26.40 15.62
C ALA A 113 -2.44 -26.80 14.17
N GLY A 114 -2.49 -28.09 13.85
CA GLY A 114 -2.31 -28.61 12.49
C GLY A 114 -3.36 -28.07 11.53
N VAL A 115 -4.64 -28.07 11.91
CA VAL A 115 -5.73 -27.50 11.11
C VAL A 115 -5.54 -26.00 10.90
N LEU A 116 -5.24 -25.26 11.96
CA LEU A 116 -4.97 -23.81 11.88
C LEU A 116 -3.77 -23.51 10.97
N ALA A 117 -2.70 -24.31 11.04
CA ALA A 117 -1.53 -24.17 10.19
C ALA A 117 -1.86 -24.43 8.71
N MET A 118 -2.70 -25.42 8.40
CA MET A 118 -3.17 -25.68 7.04
C MET A 118 -3.99 -24.50 6.49
N ILE A 119 -4.93 -23.98 7.28
CA ILE A 119 -5.73 -22.80 6.89
C ILE A 119 -4.82 -21.58 6.69
N GLY A 120 -3.85 -21.39 7.58
CA GLY A 120 -2.89 -20.29 7.50
C GLY A 120 -2.02 -20.35 6.25
N ARG A 121 -1.53 -21.54 5.86
CA ARG A 121 -0.73 -21.71 4.64
C ARG A 121 -1.45 -21.23 3.38
N GLY A 122 -2.76 -21.42 3.28
CA GLY A 122 -3.55 -20.93 2.14
C GLY A 122 -3.55 -19.41 2.00
N LYS A 123 -3.29 -18.67 3.09
CA LYS A 123 -3.25 -17.20 3.11
C LYS A 123 -1.87 -16.61 2.81
N LEU A 124 -0.83 -17.44 2.74
CA LEU A 124 0.55 -17.01 2.45
C LEU A 124 0.88 -16.94 0.95
N ALA A 125 -0.11 -17.00 0.07
CA ALA A 125 0.13 -16.97 -1.37
C ALA A 125 0.88 -15.67 -1.74
N PRO A 126 2.11 -15.75 -2.27
CA PRO A 126 2.82 -14.57 -2.72
C PRO A 126 2.00 -13.89 -3.83
N PRO A 127 2.02 -12.55 -3.91
CA PRO A 127 1.46 -11.85 -5.05
C PRO A 127 2.06 -12.48 -6.32
N LYS A 128 1.20 -12.97 -7.20
CA LYS A 128 1.62 -13.52 -8.48
C LYS A 128 2.24 -12.35 -9.25
N THR A 129 3.56 -12.20 -9.17
CA THR A 129 4.29 -11.21 -9.95
C THR A 129 4.06 -11.61 -11.40
N GLY A 130 3.15 -10.89 -12.06
CA GLY A 130 2.90 -11.01 -13.49
C GLY A 130 4.13 -10.53 -14.23
N ALA A 131 5.13 -11.41 -14.35
CA ALA A 131 6.12 -11.33 -15.40
C ALA A 131 5.37 -11.51 -16.73
N LYS A 132 4.88 -10.40 -17.27
CA LYS A 132 4.55 -10.27 -18.68
C LYS A 132 5.52 -9.25 -19.25
N THR A 133 6.71 -9.78 -19.54
CA THR A 133 7.49 -9.52 -20.75
C THR A 133 6.61 -8.96 -21.87
N GLY A 134 6.97 -7.81 -22.41
CA GLY A 134 6.26 -7.21 -23.54
C GLY A 134 6.76 -5.80 -23.84
N ALA A 135 7.98 -5.72 -24.37
CA ALA A 135 8.57 -4.52 -24.96
C ALA A 135 7.78 -4.07 -26.22
N PRO A 136 8.08 -2.88 -26.77
CA PRO A 136 7.14 -1.96 -27.45
C PRO A 136 6.81 -2.32 -28.90
N ARG A 137 5.69 -1.78 -29.39
CA ARG A 137 5.47 -1.44 -30.80
C ARG A 137 4.92 -0.02 -30.88
#